data_AF-A0A2A5AUZ9-F1
#
_entry.id   AF-A0A2A5AUZ9-F1
#
_cell.length_a   1.000
_cell.length_b   1.000
_cell.length_c   1.000
_cell.angle_alpha   90.00
_cell.angle_beta   90.00
_cell.angle_gamma   90.00
#
_symmetry.space_group_name_H-M   'P 1'
#
loop_
_entity.id
_entity.type
_entity.pdbx_description
1 polymer ?
#
loop_
_entity_poly.entity_id
_entity_poly.type
_entity_poly.pdbx_seq_one_letter_code
_entity_poly.pdbx_strand_id
1 'polypeptide(L)'
;MQWIKAIFIGLILIGLSVLAVFFIWLAPVGAAYSAKVMCSAIFVNGLTSTRAREIDVLADNNPLLSLITTNVDLRNQAVSAHAFGFRKRFAIYRPNLGCTLADSPEHIAKLRNSTPVMTPVEPRPLLTTSLPADVDRRALNSILFDAMDEPGLRPERRTRAVVILHDGKVVAERYAAGITAETPLPGWSMTKSVFNAILGRMRFEGMISDLQEPVLINEWQAEPGDPRATINYDELLRMRSGLEFDESYANPLSDVVQMLFIEPAAAG
;
A
#
# COMPACT_ATOMS: atom_id res chain seq x y z
N MET A 1 -15.06 52.20 2.25
CA MET A 1 -15.27 51.39 3.47
C MET A 1 -16.05 50.09 3.22
N GLN A 2 -17.16 50.11 2.46
CA GLN A 2 -17.95 48.89 2.15
C GLN A 2 -17.18 47.85 1.31
N TRP A 3 -16.40 48.29 0.31
CA TRP A 3 -15.57 47.41 -0.52
C TRP A 3 -14.47 46.67 0.27
N ILE A 4 -13.83 47.34 1.23
CA ILE A 4 -12.82 46.70 2.11
C ILE A 4 -13.46 45.62 2.98
N LYS A 5 -14.66 45.88 3.52
CA LYS A 5 -15.42 44.88 4.29
C LYS A 5 -15.83 43.69 3.42
N ALA A 6 -16.28 43.94 2.18
CA ALA A 6 -16.65 42.88 1.26
C ALA A 6 -15.44 42.00 0.86
N ILE A 7 -14.28 42.61 0.58
CA ILE A 7 -13.04 41.86 0.30
C ILE A 7 -12.62 41.04 1.53
N PHE A 8 -12.66 41.64 2.72
CA PHE A 8 -12.30 40.94 3.96
C PHE A 8 -13.21 39.75 4.24
N ILE A 9 -14.53 39.92 4.08
CA ILE A 9 -15.51 38.83 4.21
C ILE A 9 -15.26 37.76 3.14
N GLY A 10 -14.99 38.15 1.90
CA GLY A 10 -14.66 37.22 0.81
C GLY A 10 -13.43 36.38 1.11
N LEU A 11 -12.36 36.98 1.63
CA LEU A 11 -11.14 36.26 2.03
C LEU A 11 -11.40 35.29 3.19
N ILE A 12 -12.22 35.69 4.18
CA ILE A 12 -12.63 34.79 5.27
C ILE A 12 -13.39 33.59 4.72
N LEU A 13 -14.37 33.81 3.84
CA LEU A 13 -15.17 32.74 3.26
C LEU A 13 -14.31 31.77 2.42
N ILE A 14 -13.34 32.29 1.66
CA ILE A 14 -12.36 31.47 0.94
C ILE A 14 -11.52 30.66 1.93
N GLY A 15 -10.99 31.29 2.98
CA GLY A 15 -10.22 30.61 4.02
C GLY A 15 -11.01 29.49 4.72
N LEU A 16 -12.27 29.75 5.08
CA LEU A 16 -13.18 28.76 5.65
C LEU A 16 -13.47 27.62 4.67
N SER A 17 -13.64 27.91 3.38
CA SER A 17 -13.87 26.90 2.34
C SER A 17 -12.66 25.99 2.17
N VAL A 18 -11.45 26.56 2.13
CA VAL A 18 -10.19 25.81 2.05
C VAL A 18 -10.00 24.93 3.28
N LEU A 19 -10.27 25.47 4.48
CA LEU A 19 -10.22 24.71 5.73
C LEU A 19 -11.24 23.56 5.73
N ALA A 20 -12.46 23.82 5.29
CA ALA A 20 -13.49 22.79 5.18
C ALA A 20 -13.07 21.69 4.21
N VAL A 21 -12.53 22.03 3.04
CA VAL A 21 -12.01 21.04 2.08
C VAL A 21 -10.89 20.20 2.71
N PHE A 22 -9.94 20.83 3.40
CA PHE A 22 -8.87 20.13 4.09
C PHE A 22 -9.41 19.14 5.12
N PHE A 23 -10.29 19.56 6.03
CA PHE A 23 -10.78 18.70 7.11
C PHE A 23 -11.77 17.62 6.64
N ILE A 24 -12.54 17.88 5.59
CA ILE A 24 -13.55 16.95 5.08
C ILE A 24 -12.90 15.90 4.18
N TRP A 25 -11.99 16.30 3.29
CA TRP A 25 -11.52 15.42 2.21
C TRP A 25 -10.06 14.99 2.39
N LEU A 26 -9.16 15.90 2.77
CA LEU A 26 -7.71 15.62 2.79
C LEU A 26 -7.25 14.98 4.10
N ALA A 27 -7.70 15.52 5.24
CA ALA A 27 -7.28 15.08 6.56
C ALA A 27 -7.61 13.60 6.83
N PRO A 28 -8.80 13.07 6.46
CA PRO A 28 -9.08 11.65 6.65
C PRO A 28 -8.17 10.75 5.81
N VAL A 29 -7.88 11.14 4.57
CA VAL A 29 -6.95 10.41 3.68
C VAL A 29 -5.55 10.40 4.27
N GLY A 30 -5.02 11.57 4.65
CA GLY A 30 -3.69 11.68 5.25
C GLY A 30 -3.56 10.93 6.58
N ALA A 31 -4.61 10.95 7.41
CA ALA A 31 -4.67 10.18 8.64
C ALA A 31 -4.63 8.67 8.36
N ALA A 32 -5.49 8.18 7.46
CA ALA A 32 -5.51 6.76 7.13
C ALA A 32 -4.23 6.28 6.45
N TYR A 33 -3.68 7.06 5.52
CA TYR A 33 -2.36 6.81 4.91
C TYR A 33 -1.30 6.65 5.99
N SER A 34 -1.19 7.63 6.90
CA SER A 34 -0.19 7.62 7.97
C SER A 34 -0.38 6.43 8.92
N ALA A 35 -1.63 6.13 9.31
CA ALA A 35 -1.93 4.99 10.16
C ALA A 35 -1.56 3.66 9.48
N LYS A 36 -1.95 3.48 8.21
CA LYS A 36 -1.70 2.26 7.43
C LYS A 36 -0.22 2.03 7.20
N VAL A 37 0.49 3.04 6.70
CA VAL A 37 1.92 2.96 6.39
C VAL A 37 2.74 2.72 7.65
N MET A 38 2.46 3.45 8.74
CA MET A 38 3.15 3.23 10.01
C MET A 38 2.85 1.85 10.59
N CYS A 39 1.60 1.40 10.56
CA CYS A 39 1.24 0.07 11.05
C CYS A 39 2.02 -1.00 10.28
N SER A 40 2.03 -0.94 8.95
CA SER A 40 2.75 -1.92 8.13
C SER A 40 4.26 -1.85 8.39
N ALA A 41 4.86 -0.66 8.39
CA ALA A 41 6.29 -0.52 8.65
C ALA A 41 6.70 -1.07 10.03
N ILE A 42 5.89 -0.87 11.07
CA ILE A 42 6.23 -1.31 12.43
C ILE A 42 5.95 -2.80 12.63
N PHE A 43 4.73 -3.25 12.32
CA PHE A 43 4.27 -4.58 12.70
C PHE A 43 4.46 -5.65 11.61
N VAL A 44 4.60 -5.26 10.35
CA VAL A 44 4.90 -6.18 9.24
C VAL A 44 6.38 -6.16 8.92
N ASN A 45 6.97 -4.97 8.74
CA ASN A 45 8.37 -4.85 8.34
C ASN A 45 9.35 -4.90 9.53
N GLY A 46 8.88 -4.74 10.77
CA GLY A 46 9.74 -4.70 11.95
C GLY A 46 10.60 -3.44 12.09
N LEU A 47 10.21 -2.34 11.45
CA LEU A 47 10.96 -1.08 11.46
C LEU A 47 10.59 -0.21 12.67
N THR A 48 11.50 0.69 13.04
CA THR A 48 11.25 1.65 14.13
C THR A 48 10.20 2.69 13.71
N SER A 49 9.44 3.20 14.69
CA SER A 49 8.41 4.22 14.44
C SER A 49 8.99 5.52 13.85
N THR A 50 10.20 5.92 14.25
CA THR A 50 10.91 7.08 13.69
C THR A 50 11.19 6.89 12.22
N ARG A 51 11.78 5.74 11.84
CA ARG A 51 12.05 5.41 10.44
C ARG A 51 10.75 5.36 9.62
N ALA A 52 9.73 4.67 10.13
CA ALA A 52 8.43 4.58 9.49
C ALA A 52 7.83 5.96 9.20
N ARG A 53 7.97 6.91 10.13
CA ARG A 53 7.47 8.27 9.91
C ARG A 53 8.31 9.03 8.89
N GLU A 54 9.63 9.04 9.03
CA GLU A 54 10.52 9.88 8.22
C GLU A 54 10.70 9.35 6.79
N ILE A 55 10.87 8.04 6.63
CA ILE A 55 11.24 7.41 5.36
C ILE A 55 10.02 6.87 4.60
N ASP A 56 8.97 6.43 5.31
CA ASP A 56 7.78 5.86 4.66
C ASP A 56 6.61 6.85 4.56
N VAL A 57 6.27 7.57 5.64
CA VAL A 57 5.13 8.52 5.63
C VAL A 57 5.52 9.86 5.03
N LEU A 58 6.61 10.45 5.50
CA LEU A 58 7.06 11.80 5.11
C LEU A 58 8.10 11.77 4.00
N ALA A 59 8.19 10.65 3.27
CA ALA A 59 9.23 10.41 2.28
C ALA A 59 9.35 11.58 1.28
N ASP A 60 8.23 12.14 0.83
CA ASP A 60 8.18 13.25 -0.13
C ASP A 60 8.09 14.65 0.52
N ASN A 61 8.35 14.75 1.83
CA ASN A 61 8.26 15.99 2.61
C ASN A 61 6.95 16.75 2.41
N ASN A 62 5.83 16.04 2.22
CA ASN A 62 4.53 16.68 2.03
C ASN A 62 4.15 17.46 3.30
N PRO A 63 4.06 18.81 3.25
CA PRO A 63 3.81 19.62 4.44
C PRO A 63 2.48 19.30 5.10
N LEU A 64 1.48 18.84 4.33
CA LEU A 64 0.16 18.51 4.87
C LEU A 64 0.21 17.26 5.75
N LEU A 65 1.02 16.27 5.40
CA LEU A 65 1.18 15.06 6.23
C LEU A 65 1.92 15.35 7.54
N SER A 66 2.73 16.41 7.59
CA SER A 66 3.37 16.82 8.84
C SER A 66 2.38 17.24 9.93
N LEU A 67 1.17 17.67 9.53
CA LEU A 67 0.06 18.05 10.43
C LEU A 67 -0.67 16.83 11.01
N ILE A 68 -0.39 15.62 10.52
CA ILE A 68 -0.99 14.39 10.99
C ILE A 68 -0.22 13.88 12.21
N THR A 69 -0.95 13.75 13.31
CA THR A 69 -0.47 13.15 14.55
C THR A 69 -0.78 11.67 14.53
N THR A 70 0.22 10.85 14.83
CA THR A 70 0.14 9.38 14.84
C THR A 70 0.46 8.86 16.25
N ASN A 71 -0.33 7.91 16.74
CA ASN A 71 -0.10 7.23 18.01
C ASN A 71 -0.04 5.72 17.78
N VAL A 72 1.06 5.10 18.22
CA VAL A 72 1.34 3.67 18.08
C VAL A 72 1.06 2.97 19.39
N ASP A 73 0.09 2.05 19.37
CA ASP A 73 -0.21 1.15 20.47
C ASP A 73 0.47 -0.20 20.20
N LEU A 74 1.63 -0.41 20.83
CA LEU A 74 2.40 -1.66 20.69
C LEU A 74 1.68 -2.86 21.32
N ARG A 75 0.86 -2.64 22.36
CA ARG A 75 0.17 -3.73 23.08
C ARG A 75 -0.96 -4.29 22.24
N ASN A 76 -1.75 -3.42 21.62
CA ASN A 76 -2.83 -3.83 20.74
C ASN A 76 -2.40 -3.97 19.28
N GLN A 77 -1.13 -3.70 18.96
CA GLN A 77 -0.59 -3.71 17.59
C GLN A 77 -1.44 -2.86 16.64
N ALA A 78 -1.70 -1.63 17.04
CA ALA A 78 -2.56 -0.70 16.32
C ALA A 78 -1.90 0.67 16.19
N VAL A 79 -2.21 1.37 15.11
CA VAL A 79 -1.83 2.78 14.93
C VAL A 79 -3.09 3.59 14.74
N SER A 80 -3.19 4.71 15.44
CA SER A 80 -4.22 5.71 15.20
C SER A 80 -3.60 6.99 14.67
N ALA A 81 -4.31 7.70 13.81
CA ALA A 81 -3.85 8.95 13.23
C ALA A 81 -5.00 9.95 13.09
N HIS A 82 -4.69 11.23 13.17
CA HIS A 82 -5.67 12.31 13.03
C HIS A 82 -5.01 13.65 12.68
N ALA A 83 -5.82 14.57 12.15
CA ALA A 83 -5.47 15.99 12.08
C ALA A 83 -6.19 16.74 13.21
N PHE A 84 -5.44 17.34 14.15
CA PHE A 84 -6.00 18.17 15.25
C PHE A 84 -7.18 17.54 16.04
N GLY A 85 -7.08 16.25 16.35
CA GLY A 85 -8.12 15.46 17.02
C GLY A 85 -9.34 15.08 16.15
N PHE A 86 -9.44 15.57 14.92
CA PHE A 86 -10.58 15.35 14.03
C PHE A 86 -10.47 14.04 13.23
N ARG A 87 -11.60 13.35 13.04
CA ARG A 87 -11.75 12.14 12.18
C ARG A 87 -10.60 11.15 12.32
N LYS A 88 -10.44 10.60 13.53
CA LYS A 88 -9.44 9.56 13.81
C LYS A 88 -9.60 8.38 12.85
N ARG A 89 -8.49 7.95 12.28
CA ARG A 89 -8.37 6.73 11.47
C ARG A 89 -7.45 5.75 12.18
N PHE A 90 -7.69 4.47 11.97
CA PHE A 90 -6.96 3.40 12.63
C PHE A 90 -6.42 2.43 11.58
N ALA A 91 -5.30 1.80 11.91
CA ALA A 91 -4.82 0.61 11.23
C ALA A 91 -4.44 -0.41 12.29
N ILE A 92 -4.86 -1.66 12.12
CA ILE A 92 -4.58 -2.73 13.07
C ILE A 92 -3.81 -3.84 12.38
N TYR A 93 -2.76 -4.32 13.04
CA TYR A 93 -2.05 -5.50 12.58
C TYR A 93 -2.88 -6.75 12.87
N ARG A 94 -3.01 -7.58 11.84
CA ARG A 94 -3.69 -8.87 11.86
C ARG A 94 -2.63 -9.91 11.45
N PRO A 95 -2.29 -10.87 12.34
CA PRO A 95 -1.27 -11.87 12.04
C PRO A 95 -1.53 -12.56 10.69
N ASN A 96 -0.49 -12.65 9.86
CA ASN A 96 -0.51 -13.21 8.50
C ASN A 96 -1.38 -12.47 7.45
N LEU A 97 -2.05 -11.38 7.82
CA LEU A 97 -2.87 -10.54 6.91
C LEU A 97 -2.27 -9.14 6.72
N GLY A 98 -1.30 -8.76 7.56
CA GLY A 98 -0.72 -7.43 7.55
C GLY A 98 -1.58 -6.43 8.32
N CYS A 99 -1.59 -5.17 7.91
CA CYS A 99 -2.38 -4.15 8.59
C CYS A 99 -3.66 -3.81 7.84
N THR A 100 -4.81 -3.82 8.52
CA THR A 100 -6.11 -3.45 7.96
C THR A 100 -6.56 -2.09 8.49
N LEU A 101 -7.14 -1.26 7.63
CA LEU A 101 -7.74 0.02 8.03
C LEU A 101 -9.03 -0.18 8.81
N ALA A 102 -9.25 0.67 9.81
CA ALA A 102 -10.49 0.76 10.56
C ALA A 102 -10.85 2.21 10.86
N ASP A 103 -12.14 2.45 11.03
CA ASP A 103 -12.75 3.76 11.25
C ASP A 103 -13.36 3.89 12.66
N SER A 104 -13.60 2.77 13.35
CA SER A 104 -14.10 2.76 14.72
C SER A 104 -13.52 1.63 15.58
N PRO A 105 -13.56 1.78 16.93
CA PRO A 105 -13.22 0.70 17.86
C PRO A 105 -14.06 -0.58 17.65
N GLU A 106 -15.33 -0.45 17.29
CA GLU A 106 -16.22 -1.59 17.02
C GLU A 106 -15.75 -2.35 15.77
N HIS A 107 -15.33 -1.61 14.73
CA HIS A 107 -14.77 -2.21 13.53
C HIS A 107 -13.44 -2.93 13.84
N ILE A 108 -12.59 -2.35 14.69
CA ILE A 108 -11.38 -3.02 15.19
C ILE A 108 -11.73 -4.36 15.88
N ALA A 109 -12.73 -4.36 16.75
CA ALA A 109 -13.17 -5.57 17.44
C ALA A 109 -13.66 -6.63 16.44
N LYS A 110 -14.43 -6.23 15.41
CA LYS A 110 -14.89 -7.12 14.34
C LYS A 110 -13.73 -7.72 13.54
N LEU A 111 -12.73 -6.91 13.17
CA LEU A 111 -11.57 -7.36 12.41
C LEU A 111 -10.68 -8.33 13.19
N ARG A 112 -10.59 -8.16 14.52
CA ARG A 112 -9.87 -9.12 15.39
C ARG A 112 -10.59 -10.46 15.50
N ASN A 113 -11.92 -10.43 15.48
CA ASN A 113 -12.74 -11.64 15.57
C ASN A 113 -12.94 -12.34 14.22
N SER A 114 -12.57 -11.71 13.11
CA SER A 114 -12.65 -12.27 11.77
C SER A 114 -11.25 -12.57 11.24
N THR A 115 -10.68 -13.69 11.66
CA THR A 115 -9.42 -14.20 11.08
C THR A 115 -9.75 -15.38 10.16
N PRO A 116 -9.52 -15.28 8.83
CA PRO A 116 -9.66 -16.42 7.96
C PRO A 116 -8.70 -17.53 8.41
N VAL A 117 -9.14 -18.79 8.26
CA VAL A 117 -8.26 -19.94 8.50
C VAL A 117 -7.23 -19.95 7.38
N MET A 118 -6.02 -19.51 7.72
CA MET A 118 -4.86 -19.61 6.85
C MET A 118 -3.86 -20.54 7.50
N THR A 119 -3.33 -21.47 6.73
CA THR A 119 -2.16 -22.26 7.13
C THR A 119 -0.94 -21.54 6.57
N PRO A 120 -0.11 -20.91 7.42
CA PRO A 120 1.12 -20.28 6.95
C PRO A 120 1.99 -21.32 6.26
N VAL A 121 2.56 -20.95 5.11
CA VAL A 121 3.62 -21.73 4.50
C VAL A 121 4.93 -21.24 5.11
N GLU A 122 5.66 -22.16 5.74
CA GLU A 122 6.99 -21.84 6.28
C GLU A 122 7.91 -21.34 5.16
N PRO A 123 8.51 -20.15 5.32
CA PRO A 123 9.39 -19.59 4.31
C PRO A 123 10.60 -20.50 4.13
N ARG A 124 10.87 -20.87 2.87
CA ARG A 124 12.09 -21.62 2.52
C ARG A 124 13.16 -20.62 2.09
N PRO A 125 14.32 -20.56 2.76
CA PRO A 125 15.38 -19.66 2.36
C PRO A 125 15.86 -20.00 0.95
N LEU A 126 16.16 -18.97 0.17
CA LEU A 126 16.75 -19.15 -1.15
C LEU A 126 18.16 -19.74 -0.99
N LEU A 127 18.52 -20.63 -1.92
CA LEU A 127 19.88 -21.16 -1.97
C LEU A 127 20.82 -20.09 -2.51
N THR A 128 21.99 -19.93 -1.90
CA THR A 128 23.03 -19.00 -2.37
C THR A 128 24.10 -19.77 -3.15
N THR A 129 24.64 -19.15 -4.20
CA THR A 129 25.75 -19.71 -4.96
C THR A 129 26.77 -18.64 -5.33
N SER A 130 27.97 -19.08 -5.72
CA SER A 130 29.00 -18.16 -6.20
C SER A 130 28.60 -17.56 -7.53
N LEU A 131 29.00 -16.31 -7.75
CA LEU A 131 28.84 -15.64 -9.04
C LEU A 131 29.43 -16.50 -10.19
N PRO A 132 28.74 -16.63 -11.34
CA PRO A 132 29.28 -17.32 -12.51
C PRO A 132 30.65 -16.77 -12.94
N ALA A 133 31.52 -17.64 -13.45
CA ALA A 133 32.93 -17.33 -13.71
C ALA A 133 33.13 -16.30 -14.85
N ASP A 134 32.16 -16.18 -15.74
CA ASP A 134 32.12 -15.27 -16.88
C ASP A 134 31.62 -13.86 -16.51
N VAL A 135 31.15 -13.65 -15.28
CA VAL A 135 30.68 -12.34 -14.83
C VAL A 135 31.83 -11.54 -14.18
N ASP A 136 32.08 -10.33 -14.68
CA ASP A 136 33.00 -9.38 -14.06
C ASP A 136 32.45 -8.92 -12.69
N ARG A 137 33.06 -9.45 -11.62
CA ARG A 137 32.72 -9.12 -10.23
C ARG A 137 32.88 -7.63 -9.92
N ARG A 138 33.88 -6.95 -10.48
CA ARG A 138 34.11 -5.53 -10.20
C ARG A 138 33.00 -4.70 -10.84
N ALA A 139 32.66 -4.99 -12.10
CA ALA A 139 31.56 -4.34 -12.80
C ALA A 139 30.23 -4.56 -12.05
N LEU A 140 29.93 -5.80 -11.66
CA LEU A 140 28.71 -6.13 -10.91
C LEU A 140 28.64 -5.37 -9.58
N ASN A 141 29.73 -5.36 -8.80
CA ASN A 141 29.75 -4.62 -7.53
C ASN A 141 29.53 -3.13 -7.76
N SER A 142 30.10 -2.53 -8.81
CA SER A 142 29.88 -1.12 -9.14
C SER A 142 28.41 -0.83 -9.42
N ILE A 143 27.72 -1.70 -10.17
CA ILE A 143 26.29 -1.57 -10.47
C ILE A 143 25.46 -1.71 -9.19
N LEU A 144 25.79 -2.68 -8.34
CA LEU A 144 25.10 -2.86 -7.05
C LEU A 144 25.28 -1.67 -6.12
N PHE A 145 26.46 -1.05 -6.09
CA PHE A 145 26.67 0.16 -5.31
C PHE A 145 25.88 1.34 -5.88
N ASP A 146 25.93 1.56 -7.20
CA ASP A 146 25.13 2.62 -7.83
C ASP A 146 23.64 2.41 -7.58
N ALA A 147 23.12 1.19 -7.72
CA ALA A 147 21.70 0.90 -7.46
C ALA A 147 21.24 1.23 -6.04
N MET A 148 22.16 1.18 -5.07
CA MET A 148 21.90 1.51 -3.66
C MET A 148 22.23 2.97 -3.31
N ASP A 149 22.98 3.67 -4.16
CA ASP A 149 23.40 5.04 -3.92
C ASP A 149 22.28 6.04 -4.23
N GLU A 150 22.26 7.14 -3.49
CA GLU A 150 21.32 8.25 -3.68
C GLU A 150 22.06 9.47 -4.23
N PRO A 151 22.21 9.58 -5.57
CA PRO A 151 22.91 10.71 -6.14
C PRO A 151 22.10 12.01 -5.96
N GLY A 152 22.78 13.09 -5.57
CA GLY A 152 22.19 14.43 -5.47
C GLY A 152 21.77 14.84 -4.06
N LEU A 153 21.11 16.00 -3.96
CA LEU A 153 20.73 16.60 -2.67
C LEU A 153 19.38 16.09 -2.14
N ARG A 154 18.59 15.40 -2.97
CA ARG A 154 17.29 14.83 -2.61
C ARG A 154 17.30 13.34 -2.95
N PRO A 155 16.99 12.45 -2.00
CA PRO A 155 16.88 11.02 -2.28
C PRO A 155 15.69 10.76 -3.22
N GLU A 156 15.98 10.22 -4.39
CA GLU A 156 14.99 9.92 -5.44
C GLU A 156 14.78 8.42 -5.64
N ARG A 157 15.82 7.59 -5.43
CA ARG A 157 15.74 6.15 -5.72
C ARG A 157 15.10 5.37 -4.57
N ARG A 158 15.52 5.67 -3.34
CA ARG A 158 15.14 5.05 -2.07
C ARG A 158 15.19 3.52 -2.12
N THR A 159 16.22 2.97 -2.77
CA THR A 159 16.37 1.52 -2.96
C THR A 159 16.48 0.82 -1.62
N ARG A 160 15.55 -0.10 -1.33
CA ARG A 160 15.54 -0.86 -0.05
C ARG A 160 16.32 -2.16 -0.12
N ALA A 161 16.24 -2.84 -1.26
CA ALA A 161 16.88 -4.13 -1.48
C ALA A 161 17.11 -4.34 -2.98
N VAL A 162 18.22 -4.98 -3.30
CA VAL A 162 18.52 -5.54 -4.62
C VAL A 162 18.93 -6.99 -4.40
N VAL A 163 18.28 -7.92 -5.10
CA VAL A 163 18.60 -9.35 -5.05
C VAL A 163 18.69 -9.87 -6.47
N ILE A 164 19.80 -10.52 -6.82
CA ILE A 164 20.05 -11.10 -8.14
C ILE A 164 20.10 -12.62 -8.00
N LEU A 165 19.26 -13.30 -8.76
CA LEU A 165 19.21 -14.75 -8.84
C LEU A 165 19.75 -15.21 -10.20
N HIS A 166 20.51 -16.30 -10.19
CA HIS A 166 20.93 -17.04 -11.37
C HIS A 166 20.58 -18.52 -11.14
N ASP A 167 19.87 -19.14 -12.08
CA ASP A 167 19.36 -20.52 -11.97
C ASP A 167 18.64 -20.82 -10.64
N GLY A 168 17.81 -19.87 -10.21
CA GLY A 168 17.03 -19.97 -8.97
C GLY A 168 17.85 -19.84 -7.67
N LYS A 169 19.13 -19.47 -7.75
CA LYS A 169 20.02 -19.27 -6.61
C LYS A 169 20.47 -17.82 -6.51
N VAL A 170 20.56 -17.29 -5.29
CA VAL A 170 21.07 -15.94 -5.03
C VAL A 170 22.56 -15.91 -5.35
N VAL A 171 22.99 -14.98 -6.20
CA VAL A 171 24.40 -14.74 -6.55
C VAL A 171 24.93 -13.41 -6.03
N ALA A 172 24.04 -12.45 -5.76
CA ALA A 172 24.36 -11.18 -5.13
C ALA A 172 23.13 -10.55 -4.50
N GLU A 173 23.34 -9.83 -3.41
CA GLU A 173 22.31 -9.06 -2.72
C GLU A 173 22.88 -7.82 -2.03
N ARG A 174 22.08 -6.77 -1.90
CA ARG A 174 22.36 -5.56 -1.11
C ARG A 174 21.07 -5.08 -0.46
N TYR A 175 21.20 -4.58 0.76
CA TYR A 175 20.07 -4.09 1.54
C TYR A 175 20.41 -2.70 2.10
N ALA A 176 19.40 -1.84 2.14
CA ALA A 176 19.52 -0.54 2.80
C ALA A 176 19.65 -0.73 4.33
N ALA A 177 20.16 0.29 5.02
CA ALA A 177 20.29 0.26 6.47
C ALA A 177 18.94 -0.09 7.13
N GLY A 178 18.95 -1.08 8.03
CA GLY A 178 17.75 -1.57 8.74
C GLY A 178 16.84 -2.50 7.94
N ILE A 179 17.22 -2.88 6.71
CA ILE A 179 16.54 -3.89 5.90
C ILE A 179 17.41 -5.15 5.86
N THR A 180 16.78 -6.32 5.95
CA THR A 180 17.42 -7.64 5.84
C THR A 180 16.70 -8.49 4.79
N ALA A 181 17.26 -9.66 4.49
CA ALA A 181 16.65 -10.64 3.59
C ALA A 181 15.26 -11.12 4.07
N GLU A 182 15.03 -11.06 5.39
CA GLU A 182 13.78 -11.47 6.04
C GLU A 182 12.76 -10.33 6.17
N THR A 183 13.14 -9.09 5.85
CA THR A 183 12.25 -7.93 5.99
C THR A 183 11.21 -7.93 4.86
N PRO A 184 9.90 -8.09 5.14
CA PRO A 184 8.87 -7.97 4.11
C PRO A 184 8.85 -6.55 3.55
N LEU A 185 8.79 -6.41 2.22
CA LEU A 185 8.67 -5.14 1.52
C LEU A 185 7.34 -5.05 0.78
N PRO A 186 6.77 -3.85 0.59
CA PRO A 186 5.50 -3.69 -0.10
C PRO A 186 5.63 -4.13 -1.57
N GLY A 187 4.78 -5.07 -1.99
CA GLY A 187 4.80 -5.60 -3.36
C GLY A 187 4.14 -4.69 -4.40
N TRP A 188 3.20 -3.83 -3.99
CA TRP A 188 2.42 -2.96 -4.90
C TRP A 188 1.90 -3.73 -6.12
N SER A 189 2.03 -3.18 -7.32
CA SER A 189 1.59 -3.84 -8.55
C SER A 189 2.36 -5.12 -8.89
N MET A 190 3.53 -5.40 -8.29
CA MET A 190 4.20 -6.70 -8.49
C MET A 190 3.32 -7.86 -7.97
N THR A 191 2.47 -7.60 -6.98
CA THR A 191 1.51 -8.58 -6.44
C THR A 191 0.52 -9.08 -7.51
N LYS A 192 0.23 -8.28 -8.56
CA LYS A 192 -0.63 -8.70 -9.67
C LYS A 192 -0.08 -9.94 -10.39
N SER A 193 1.25 -10.02 -10.56
CA SER A 193 1.90 -11.19 -11.17
C SER A 193 1.73 -12.45 -10.32
N VAL A 194 1.83 -12.31 -8.99
CA VAL A 194 1.59 -13.42 -8.05
C VAL A 194 0.12 -13.87 -8.12
N PHE A 195 -0.81 -12.92 -8.14
CA PHE A 195 -2.23 -13.21 -8.28
C PHE A 195 -2.55 -13.94 -9.59
N ASN A 196 -1.98 -13.50 -10.71
CA ASN A 196 -2.11 -14.18 -12.00
C ASN A 196 -1.54 -15.61 -11.97
N ALA A 197 -0.41 -15.83 -11.28
CA ALA A 197 0.16 -17.17 -11.12
C ALA A 197 -0.76 -18.09 -10.29
N ILE A 198 -1.39 -17.57 -9.23
CA ILE A 198 -2.39 -18.31 -8.44
C ILE A 198 -3.58 -18.70 -9.32
N LEU A 199 -4.14 -17.76 -10.08
CA LEU A 199 -5.24 -18.06 -11.03
C LEU A 199 -4.83 -19.08 -12.09
N GLY A 200 -3.60 -18.99 -12.61
CA GLY A 200 -3.04 -20.00 -13.52
C GLY A 200 -2.99 -21.39 -12.88
N ARG A 201 -2.60 -21.50 -11.60
CA ARG A 201 -2.61 -22.76 -10.86
C ARG A 201 -4.04 -23.28 -10.65
N MET A 202 -4.98 -22.41 -10.27
CA MET A 202 -6.38 -22.77 -10.12
C MET A 202 -6.98 -23.31 -11.44
N ARG A 203 -6.63 -22.68 -12.58
CA ARG A 203 -7.02 -23.17 -13.91
C ARG A 203 -6.43 -24.54 -14.22
N PHE A 204 -5.15 -24.76 -13.87
CA PHE A 204 -4.48 -26.05 -14.05
C PHE A 204 -5.10 -27.16 -13.18
N GLU A 205 -5.52 -26.83 -11.96
CA GLU A 205 -6.20 -27.76 -11.04
C GLU A 205 -7.68 -27.95 -11.35
N GLY A 206 -8.21 -27.30 -12.40
CA GLY A 206 -9.61 -27.44 -12.82
C GLY A 206 -10.61 -26.69 -11.93
N MET A 207 -10.14 -25.81 -11.04
CA MET A 207 -11.01 -24.94 -10.22
C MET A 207 -11.65 -23.82 -11.04
N ILE A 208 -11.01 -23.42 -12.13
CA ILE A 208 -11.57 -22.55 -13.16
C ILE A 208 -11.71 -23.41 -14.42
N SER A 209 -12.93 -23.55 -14.94
CA SER A 209 -13.22 -24.34 -16.14
C SER A 209 -12.72 -23.65 -17.41
N ASP A 210 -13.10 -22.39 -17.59
CA ASP A 210 -12.74 -21.57 -18.74
C ASP A 210 -12.48 -20.12 -18.33
N LEU A 211 -11.52 -19.47 -18.98
CA LEU A 211 -11.22 -18.05 -18.78
C LEU A 211 -12.23 -17.14 -19.51
N GLN A 212 -12.99 -17.69 -20.46
CA GLN A 212 -14.05 -16.96 -21.17
C GLN A 212 -15.37 -16.91 -20.38
N GLU A 213 -15.49 -17.67 -19.29
CA GLU A 213 -16.65 -17.59 -18.41
C GLU A 213 -16.63 -16.29 -17.59
N PRO A 214 -17.81 -15.71 -17.30
CA PRO A 214 -17.92 -14.56 -16.42
C PRO A 214 -17.29 -14.83 -15.05
N VAL A 215 -16.65 -13.80 -14.48
CA VAL A 215 -16.10 -13.90 -13.12
C VAL A 215 -17.23 -14.04 -12.09
N LEU A 216 -17.04 -14.93 -11.12
CA LEU A 216 -18.00 -15.17 -10.04
C LEU A 216 -17.86 -14.15 -8.90
N ILE A 217 -18.19 -12.89 -9.17
CA ILE A 217 -18.29 -11.84 -8.15
C ILE A 217 -19.77 -11.67 -7.78
N ASN A 218 -20.13 -12.02 -6.55
CA ASN A 218 -21.52 -12.04 -6.10
C ASN A 218 -22.21 -10.69 -6.28
N GLU A 219 -21.51 -9.59 -6.00
CA GLU A 219 -22.01 -8.22 -6.13
C GLU A 219 -22.32 -7.84 -7.58
N TRP A 220 -21.67 -8.47 -8.57
CA TRP A 220 -21.93 -8.22 -9.99
C TRP A 220 -23.09 -9.09 -10.51
N GLN A 221 -23.37 -10.21 -9.85
CA GLN A 221 -24.46 -11.14 -10.21
C GLN A 221 -25.76 -10.85 -9.45
N ALA A 222 -25.73 -10.01 -8.42
CA ALA A 222 -26.87 -9.76 -7.54
C ALA A 222 -28.03 -9.05 -8.24
N GLU A 223 -27.73 -8.09 -9.13
CA GLU A 223 -28.73 -7.26 -9.80
C GLU A 223 -28.90 -7.67 -11.27
N PRO A 224 -30.11 -8.07 -11.70
CA PRO A 224 -30.37 -8.40 -13.10
C PRO A 224 -30.05 -7.22 -14.03
N GLY A 225 -29.21 -7.47 -15.04
CA GLY A 225 -28.83 -6.46 -16.03
C GLY A 225 -27.62 -5.60 -15.65
N ASP A 226 -26.92 -5.91 -14.55
CA ASP A 226 -25.62 -5.32 -14.27
C ASP A 226 -24.64 -5.67 -15.42
N PRO A 227 -24.10 -4.68 -16.17
CA PRO A 227 -23.20 -4.96 -17.29
C PRO A 227 -21.89 -5.60 -16.85
N ARG A 228 -21.51 -5.51 -15.57
CA ARG A 228 -20.30 -6.14 -15.04
C ARG A 228 -20.45 -7.66 -14.92
N ALA A 229 -21.69 -8.16 -14.86
CA ALA A 229 -22.00 -9.58 -14.75
C ALA A 229 -21.48 -10.41 -15.93
N THR A 230 -21.15 -9.79 -17.07
CA THR A 230 -20.63 -10.45 -18.27
C THR A 230 -19.12 -10.40 -18.40
N ILE A 231 -18.42 -9.65 -17.53
CA ILE A 231 -16.95 -9.52 -17.58
C ILE A 231 -16.32 -10.87 -17.23
N ASN A 232 -15.45 -11.38 -18.09
CA ASN A 232 -14.81 -12.68 -17.91
C ASN A 232 -13.42 -12.61 -17.27
N TYR A 233 -12.88 -13.78 -16.90
CA TYR A 233 -11.55 -13.88 -16.30
C TYR A 233 -10.45 -13.37 -17.24
N ASP A 234 -10.50 -13.65 -18.55
CA ASP A 234 -9.49 -13.19 -19.52
C ASP A 234 -9.42 -11.65 -19.59
N GLU A 235 -10.57 -10.99 -19.60
CA GLU A 235 -10.68 -9.53 -19.62
C GLU A 235 -10.06 -8.91 -18.37
N LEU A 236 -10.33 -9.46 -17.18
CA LEU A 236 -9.72 -8.97 -15.93
C LEU A 236 -8.21 -9.22 -15.88
N LEU A 237 -7.78 -10.43 -16.25
CA LEU A 237 -6.36 -10.81 -16.26
C LEU A 237 -5.51 -9.95 -17.21
N ARG A 238 -6.14 -9.38 -18.25
CA ARG A 238 -5.48 -8.55 -19.27
C ARG A 238 -5.82 -7.06 -19.15
N MET A 239 -6.47 -6.63 -18.07
CA MET A 239 -6.85 -5.23 -17.83
C MET A 239 -7.74 -4.65 -18.95
N ARG A 240 -8.70 -5.44 -19.44
CA ARG A 240 -9.62 -5.12 -20.55
C ARG A 240 -11.10 -5.12 -20.15
N SER A 241 -11.39 -5.02 -18.86
CA SER A 241 -12.76 -5.04 -18.33
C SER A 241 -13.60 -3.82 -18.74
N GLY A 242 -12.97 -2.72 -19.13
CA GLY A 242 -13.67 -1.48 -19.48
C GLY A 242 -14.30 -0.75 -18.29
N LEU A 243 -13.96 -1.15 -17.05
CA LEU A 243 -14.40 -0.46 -15.85
C LEU A 243 -13.75 0.92 -15.74
N GLU A 244 -14.55 1.93 -15.42
CA GLU A 244 -14.04 3.26 -15.08
C GLU A 244 -13.33 3.22 -13.72
N PHE A 245 -12.11 3.75 -13.66
CA PHE A 245 -11.31 3.82 -12.44
C PHE A 245 -10.23 4.91 -12.55
N ASP A 246 -10.27 5.93 -11.69
CA ASP A 246 -9.22 6.95 -11.61
C ASP A 246 -8.02 6.44 -10.77
N GLU A 247 -6.91 6.15 -11.45
CA GLU A 247 -5.64 5.71 -10.83
C GLU A 247 -4.67 6.88 -10.56
N SER A 248 -5.18 8.12 -10.46
CA SER A 248 -4.38 9.30 -10.16
C SER A 248 -3.96 9.39 -8.69
N TYR A 249 -2.81 8.79 -8.33
CA TYR A 249 -2.28 8.80 -6.96
C TYR A 249 -2.07 10.19 -6.33
N ALA A 250 -1.85 11.23 -7.15
CA ALA A 250 -1.72 12.60 -6.69
C ALA A 250 -3.07 13.26 -6.36
N ASN A 251 -4.17 12.71 -6.87
CA ASN A 251 -5.52 13.17 -6.60
C ASN A 251 -6.08 12.41 -5.38
N PRO A 252 -6.28 13.07 -4.24
CA PRO A 252 -6.79 12.42 -3.03
C PRO A 252 -8.24 11.94 -3.18
N LEU A 253 -8.97 12.43 -4.17
CA LEU A 253 -10.34 12.03 -4.48
C LEU A 253 -10.41 10.94 -5.58
N SER A 254 -9.28 10.49 -6.10
CA SER A 254 -9.24 9.39 -7.07
C SER A 254 -9.72 8.08 -6.46
N ASP A 255 -10.25 7.20 -7.30
CA ASP A 255 -10.74 5.89 -6.87
C ASP A 255 -9.64 5.09 -6.19
N VAL A 256 -8.39 5.14 -6.69
CA VAL A 256 -7.26 4.42 -6.09
C VAL A 256 -6.95 4.89 -4.67
N VAL A 257 -7.00 6.20 -4.40
CA VAL A 257 -6.70 6.74 -3.07
C VAL A 257 -7.85 6.47 -2.10
N GLN A 258 -9.09 6.62 -2.55
CA GLN A 258 -10.28 6.30 -1.76
C GLN A 258 -10.30 4.81 -1.40
N MET A 259 -10.06 3.95 -2.40
CA MET A 259 -9.93 2.51 -2.22
C MET A 259 -8.84 2.18 -1.19
N LEU A 260 -7.62 2.71 -1.34
CA LEU A 260 -6.49 2.33 -0.48
C LEU A 260 -6.59 2.86 0.96
N PHE A 261 -7.21 4.04 1.16
CA PHE A 261 -7.10 4.76 2.43
C PHE A 261 -8.43 5.17 3.07
N ILE A 262 -9.56 5.08 2.39
CA ILE A 262 -10.85 5.49 2.94
C ILE A 262 -11.78 4.30 3.13
N GLU A 263 -11.83 3.41 2.14
CA GLU A 263 -12.72 2.27 2.14
C GLU A 263 -12.23 1.17 3.11
N PRO A 264 -13.13 0.58 3.91
CA PRO A 264 -12.79 -0.35 4.98
C PRO A 264 -12.26 -1.71 4.52
N ALA A 265 -12.28 -2.03 3.22
CA ALA A 265 -12.08 -3.39 2.72
C ALA A 265 -11.02 -3.56 1.61
N ALA A 266 -10.37 -2.49 1.17
CA ALA A 266 -9.41 -2.60 0.07
C ALA A 266 -7.94 -2.73 0.51
N ALA A 267 -7.66 -2.58 1.80
CA ALA A 267 -6.32 -2.64 2.36
C ALA A 267 -6.22 -3.64 3.52
N GLY A 268 -6.63 -4.90 3.29
CA GLY A 268 -6.30 -6.07 4.13
C GLY A 268 -7.48 -6.80 4.78
#